data_AF-A0A101I0N0-F1
#
_entry.id   AF-A0A101I0N0-F1
#
_cell.length_a   1.000
_cell.length_b   1.000
_cell.length_c   1.000
_cell.angle_alpha   90.00
_cell.angle_beta   90.00
_cell.angle_gamma   90.00
#
_symmetry.space_group_name_H-M   'P 1'
#
loop_
_entity.id
_entity.type
_entity.pdbx_description
1 polymer ?
#
loop_
_entity_poly.entity_id
_entity_poly.type
_entity_poly.pdbx_seq_one_letter_code
_entity_poly.pdbx_strand_id
1 'polypeptide(L)' 'MNIVGVLRSGGDTRAAMIIEIASLWGVGIPLVAVTGLVLKWPLTLVYVAMMIEELFKAILGIRRTLTWKWLKNVVD' A
#
# COMPACT_ATOMS: atom_id res chain seq x y z
N MET A 1 -4.49 0.49 10.07
CA MET A 1 -5.36 -0.67 9.75
C MET A 1 -4.62 -1.55 8.76
N ASN A 2 -4.12 -2.72 9.19
CA ASN A 2 -3.17 -3.49 8.39
C ASN A 2 -3.91 -4.46 7.43
N ILE A 3 -4.33 -3.94 6.27
CA ILE A 3 -5.05 -4.69 5.22
C ILE A 3 -4.28 -5.95 4.79
N VAL A 4 -2.94 -5.91 4.87
CA VAL A 4 -2.03 -7.01 4.51
C VAL A 4 -2.22 -8.17 5.49
N GLY A 5 -2.49 -7.88 6.78
CA GLY A 5 -2.79 -8.91 7.78
C GLY A 5 -4.06 -9.69 7.43
N VAL A 6 -5.10 -8.99 6.95
CA VAL A 6 -6.37 -9.62 6.53
C VAL A 6 -6.16 -10.46 5.27
N LEU A 7 -5.50 -9.91 4.24
CA LEU A 7 -5.24 -10.64 2.99
C LEU A 7 -4.29 -11.85 3.18
N ARG A 8 -3.31 -11.74 4.10
CA ARG A 8 -2.41 -12.85 4.47
C ARG A 8 -3.14 -13.95 5.24
N SER A 9 -4.00 -13.59 6.21
CA SER A 9 -4.82 -14.57 6.93
C SER A 9 -5.77 -15.33 6.01
N GLY A 10 -6.09 -14.74 4.86
CA GLY A 10 -6.92 -15.34 3.84
C GLY A 10 -6.21 -16.23 2.81
N GLY A 11 -4.88 -16.27 2.77
CA GLY A 11 -4.16 -17.08 1.78
C GLY A 11 -3.97 -16.43 0.40
N ASP A 12 -4.35 -15.16 0.18
CA ASP A 12 -3.94 -14.37 -0.99
C ASP A 12 -2.77 -13.44 -0.66
N THR A 13 -1.70 -14.07 -0.18
CA THR A 13 -0.44 -13.43 0.21
C THR A 13 0.26 -12.79 -0.99
N ARG A 14 0.12 -13.36 -2.20
CA ARG A 14 0.76 -12.83 -3.41
C ARG A 14 0.19 -11.48 -3.82
N ALA A 15 -1.13 -11.31 -3.83
CA ALA A 15 -1.72 -10.01 -4.15
C ALA A 15 -1.33 -8.95 -3.12
N ALA A 16 -1.29 -9.31 -1.82
CA ALA A 16 -0.87 -8.40 -0.77
C ALA A 16 0.57 -7.93 -0.95
N MET A 17 1.51 -8.83 -1.29
CA MET A 17 2.90 -8.48 -1.58
C MET A 17 3.04 -7.56 -2.80
N ILE A 18 2.29 -7.83 -3.88
CA ILE A 18 2.33 -6.98 -5.09
C ILE A 18 1.85 -5.57 -4.78
N ILE A 19 0.76 -5.42 -4.00
CA ILE A 19 0.24 -4.10 -3.62
C ILE A 19 1.26 -3.35 -2.75
N GLU A 20 1.91 -4.03 -1.82
CA GLU A 20 2.91 -3.44 -0.92
C GLU A 20 4.14 -2.92 -1.70
N ILE A 21 4.65 -3.72 -2.64
CA ILE A 21 5.79 -3.36 -3.48
C ILE A 21 5.40 -2.23 -4.44
N ALA A 22 4.22 -2.32 -5.07
CA ALA A 22 3.76 -1.33 -6.04
C ALA A 22 3.50 0.04 -5.41
N SER A 23 2.92 0.10 -4.20
CA SER A 23 2.70 1.38 -3.53
C SER A 23 4.02 2.02 -3.08
N LEU A 24 4.97 1.22 -2.59
CA LEU A 24 6.26 1.72 -2.15
C LEU A 24 7.07 2.29 -3.31
N TRP A 25 7.19 1.54 -4.40
CA TRP A 25 7.97 1.97 -5.57
C TRP A 25 7.25 3.01 -6.42
N GLY A 26 5.92 2.94 -6.53
CA GLY A 26 5.13 3.85 -7.36
C GLY A 26 4.84 5.19 -6.69
N VAL A 27 4.73 5.22 -5.36
CA VAL A 27 4.33 6.43 -4.62
C VAL A 27 5.35 6.79 -3.54
N GLY A 28 5.72 5.85 -2.66
CA GLY A 28 6.56 6.15 -1.50
C GLY A 28 7.94 6.70 -1.84
N ILE A 29 8.71 5.94 -2.62
CA ILE A 29 10.07 6.29 -3.02
C ILE A 29 10.10 7.57 -3.86
N PRO A 30 9.27 7.72 -4.92
CA PRO A 30 9.23 8.97 -5.68
C PRO A 30 8.86 10.18 -4.83
N LEU A 31 7.89 10.04 -3.91
CA LEU A 31 7.44 11.14 -3.08
C LEU A 31 8.52 11.60 -2.09
N VAL A 32 9.20 10.66 -1.44
CA VAL A 32 10.33 10.98 -0.55
C VAL A 32 11.51 11.56 -1.33
N ALA A 33 11.81 11.04 -2.52
CA ALA A 33 12.86 11.58 -3.37
C ALA A 33 12.56 13.02 -3.82
N VAL A 34 11.33 13.32 -4.24
CA VAL A 34 10.95 14.68 -4.64
C VAL A 34 10.95 15.64 -3.46
N THR A 35 10.33 15.26 -2.34
CA THR A 35 10.24 16.11 -1.15
C THR A 35 11.60 16.34 -0.46
N GLY A 36 12.45 15.31 -0.41
CA GLY A 36 13.76 15.37 0.24
C GLY A 36 14.89 15.89 -0.64
N LEU A 37 14.97 15.47 -1.91
CA LEU A 37 16.09 15.83 -2.79
C LEU A 37 15.83 17.10 -3.61
N VAL A 38 14.61 17.29 -4.09
CA VAL A 38 14.25 18.44 -4.96
C VAL A 38 13.79 19.62 -4.11
N LEU A 39 12.78 19.41 -3.27
CA LEU A 39 12.16 20.45 -2.46
C LEU A 39 12.94 20.76 -1.17
N LYS A 40 13.86 19.87 -0.77
CA LYS A 40 14.67 19.96 0.47
C LYS A 40 13.82 20.30 1.70
N TRP A 41 12.65 19.70 1.79
CA TRP A 41 11.76 19.93 2.92
C TRP A 41 12.38 19.40 4.22
N PRO A 42 12.09 20.05 5.38
CA PRO A 42 12.44 19.49 6.67
C PRO A 42 11.81 18.10 6.85
N LEU A 43 12.53 17.22 7.55
CA LEU A 43 12.20 15.80 7.71
C LEU A 43 10.74 15.57 8.14
N THR A 44 10.21 16.47 8.99
CA THR A 44 8.82 16.42 9.45
C THR A 44 7.81 16.52 8.30
N LEU A 45 8.03 17.41 7.33
CA LEU A 45 7.13 17.56 6.19
C LEU A 45 7.26 16.41 5.19
N VAL A 46 8.46 15.85 5.03
CA VAL A 46 8.69 14.63 4.25
C VAL A 46 7.90 13.46 4.85
N TYR A 47 7.90 13.34 6.17
CA TYR A 47 7.15 12.30 6.88
C TYR A 47 5.63 12.46 6.72
N VAL A 48 5.13 13.71 6.78
CA VAL A 48 3.72 14.00 6.51
C VAL A 48 3.34 13.68 5.07
N ALA A 49 4.22 13.98 4.10
CA ALA A 49 3.99 13.58 2.72
C ALA A 49 3.94 12.04 2.58
N MET A 50 4.81 11.32 3.27
CA MET A 50 4.83 9.85 3.26
C MET A 50 3.53 9.22 3.79
N MET A 51 2.79 9.89 4.69
CA MET A 51 1.46 9.42 5.12
C MET A 51 0.45 9.31 3.96
N ILE A 52 0.64 10.06 2.86
CA ILE A 52 -0.19 9.97 1.65
C ILE A 52 0.04 8.62 0.94
N GLU A 53 1.26 8.07 0.98
CA GLU A 53 1.55 6.73 0.47
C GLU A 53 0.76 5.68 1.24
N GLU A 54 0.69 5.84 2.55
CA GLU A 54 -0.02 4.91 3.43
C GLU A 54 -1.53 4.93 3.17
N LEU A 55 -2.08 6.11 2.88
CA LEU A 55 -3.47 6.27 2.45
C LEU A 55 -3.72 5.61 1.08
N PHE A 56 -2.80 5.77 0.13
CA PHE A 56 -2.87 5.11 -1.18
C PHE A 56 -2.87 3.58 -1.06
N LYS A 57 -1.98 3.04 -0.21
CA LYS A 57 -1.90 1.62 0.11
C LYS A 57 -3.19 1.11 0.75
N ALA A 58 -3.76 1.89 1.68
CA ALA A 58 -5.03 1.55 2.31
C ALA A 58 -6.18 1.50 1.29
N ILE A 59 -6.28 2.46 0.37
CA ILE A 59 -7.31 2.49 -0.67
C ILE A 59 -7.17 1.28 -1.61
N LEU A 60 -5.97 0.99 -2.10
CA LEU A 60 -5.72 -0.18 -2.96
C LEU A 60 -6.05 -1.49 -2.24
N GLY A 61 -5.67 -1.57 -0.97
CA GLY A 61 -6.02 -2.63 -0.05
C GLY A 61 -7.52 -2.88 0.06
N ILE A 62 -8.27 -1.82 0.39
CA ILE A 62 -9.73 -1.86 0.55
C ILE A 62 -10.40 -2.21 -0.78
N ARG A 63 -9.96 -1.63 -1.90
CA ARG A 63 -10.50 -1.99 -3.22
C ARG A 63 -10.28 -3.47 -3.51
N ARG A 64 -9.10 -4.01 -3.20
CA ARG A 64 -8.78 -5.43 -3.41
C ARG A 64 -9.64 -6.35 -2.54
N THR A 65 -9.80 -6.04 -1.25
CA THR A 65 -10.64 -6.82 -0.33
C THR A 65 -12.11 -6.77 -0.74
N LEU A 66 -12.60 -5.60 -1.17
CA LEU A 66 -13.97 -5.43 -1.67
C LEU A 66 -14.23 -6.07 -3.04
N THR A 67 -13.19 -6.50 -3.77
CA THR A 67 -13.40 -7.16 -5.07
C THR A 67 -13.89 -8.61 -4.91
N TRP A 68 -14.00 -9.15 -3.68
CA TRP A 68 -14.48 -10.51 -3.35
C TRP A 68 -13.79 -11.68 -4.08
N LYS A 69 -12.85 -11.42 -5.00
CA LYS A 69 -12.00 -12.40 -5.68
C LYS A 69 -11.10 -13.19 -4.73
N TRP A 70 -11.00 -12.75 -3.47
CA TRP A 70 -10.35 -13.49 -2.40
C TRP A 70 -11.20 -14.68 -1.91
N LEU A 71 -12.54 -14.58 -1.99
CA LEU A 71 -13.44 -15.74 -1.87
C LEU A 71 -13.35 -16.57 -3.16
N LYS A 72 -12.27 -17.34 -3.30
CA LYS A 72 -12.29 -18.48 -4.22
C LYS A 72 -13.07 -19.57 -3.50
N ASN A 73 -14.22 -19.96 -4.06
CA ASN A 73 -15.06 -21.02 -3.50
C ASN A 73 -14.19 -22.27 -3.33
N VAL A 74 -13.98 -22.72 -2.09
CA VAL A 74 -13.18 -23.92 -1.75
C VAL A 74 -14.07 -25.17 -1.72
N VAL A 75 -15.30 -25.05 -2.21
CA VAL A 75 -16.25 -26.15 -2.39
C VAL A 75 -16.34 -26.43 -3.89
N ASP A 76 -15.43 -27.25 -4.36
CA ASP A 76 -15.54 -28.13 -5.54
C ASP A 76 -14.90 -29.47 -5.15
#